data_AF-A0A432WVJ7-F1
#
_entry.id   AF-A0A432WVJ7-F1
#
_cell.length_a   1.000
_cell.length_b   1.000
_cell.length_c   1.000
_cell.angle_alpha   90.00
_cell.angle_beta   90.00
_cell.angle_gamma   90.00
#
_symmetry.space_group_name_H-M   'P 1'
#
loop_
_entity.id
_entity.type
_entity.pdbx_description
1 polymer ?
#
loop_
_entity_poly.entity_id
_entity_poly.type
_entity_poly.pdbx_seq_one_letter_code
_entity_poly.pdbx_strand_id
1 'polypeptide(L)' 'MDEVAAETGREELGVIEQNTVLSESGLDSLSFAIVVARLEERLGYDPFSRLPKDQFPHTFSELVATYRREL' A
#
# COMPACT_ATOMS: atom_id res chain seq x y z
N MET A 1 13.98 -31.69 -9.75
CA MET A 1 12.63 -31.23 -9.37
C MET A 1 12.87 -30.00 -8.53
N ASP A 2 12.48 -28.85 -9.07
CA ASP A 2 12.59 -27.50 -8.50
C ASP A 2 13.98 -26.89 -8.33
N GLU A 3 14.62 -26.65 -9.47
CA GLU A 3 15.40 -25.43 -9.69
C GLU A 3 14.49 -24.19 -9.53
N VAL A 4 15.04 -23.06 -9.05
CA VAL A 4 14.53 -21.67 -9.07
C VAL A 4 13.81 -21.04 -7.86
N ALA A 5 13.99 -21.52 -6.62
CA ALA A 5 13.46 -20.84 -5.42
C ALA A 5 14.37 -19.72 -4.83
N ALA A 6 15.29 -19.13 -5.59
CA ALA A 6 16.37 -18.29 -5.05
C ALA A 6 16.53 -16.87 -5.63
N GLU A 7 15.52 -16.32 -6.34
CA GLU A 7 15.66 -15.04 -7.07
C GLU A 7 14.83 -13.86 -6.56
N THR A 8 14.24 -13.93 -5.37
CA THR A 8 13.70 -12.71 -4.74
C THR A 8 14.02 -12.70 -3.26
N GLY A 9 15.11 -12.02 -2.89
CA GLY A 9 15.36 -11.50 -1.55
C GLY A 9 14.38 -10.40 -1.16
N ARG A 10 13.09 -10.66 -1.37
CA ARG A 10 12.01 -9.94 -0.70
C ARG A 10 11.66 -10.85 0.45
N GLU A 11 12.11 -10.51 1.65
CA GLU A 11 11.40 -10.94 2.86
C GLU A 11 9.92 -10.86 2.53
N GLU A 12 9.25 -12.02 2.56
CA GLU A 12 7.81 -12.12 2.44
C GLU A 12 7.26 -10.98 3.26
N LEU A 13 6.61 -9.98 2.62
CA LEU A 13 6.14 -8.75 3.26
C LEU A 13 5.47 -9.16 4.56
N GLY A 14 6.25 -9.09 5.65
CA GLY A 14 5.99 -9.88 6.83
C GLY A 14 4.65 -9.43 7.32
N VAL A 15 3.65 -10.33 7.20
CA VAL A 15 2.21 -10.07 7.33
C VAL A 15 1.99 -8.64 7.77
N ILE A 16 1.89 -7.69 6.84
CA ILE A 16 1.53 -6.32 7.23
C ILE A 16 0.14 -6.50 7.80
N GLU A 17 0.06 -6.59 9.13
CA GLU A 17 -1.18 -6.83 9.78
C GLU A 17 -2.08 -5.70 9.35
N GLN A 18 -3.33 -6.02 9.06
CA GLN A 18 -4.29 -5.04 8.56
C GLN A 18 -4.38 -3.82 9.50
N ASN A 19 -4.05 -4.02 10.76
CA ASN A 19 -4.04 -3.01 11.80
C ASN A 19 -2.71 -2.24 11.97
N THR A 20 -1.69 -2.49 11.14
CA THR A 20 -0.42 -1.75 11.23
C THR A 20 -0.67 -0.30 10.83
N VAL A 21 -0.41 0.61 11.77
CA VAL A 21 -0.47 2.06 11.58
C VAL A 21 0.62 2.45 10.59
N LEU A 22 0.28 3.26 9.57
CA LEU A 22 1.23 3.67 8.53
C LEU A 22 2.46 4.35 9.14
N SER A 23 2.25 5.20 10.15
CA SER A 23 3.33 5.87 10.91
C SER A 23 4.23 4.90 11.69
N GLU A 24 3.74 3.72 12.08
CA GLU A 24 4.53 2.72 12.83
C GLU A 24 5.10 1.62 11.91
N SER A 25 4.59 1.51 10.68
CA SER A 25 5.04 0.53 9.68
C SER A 25 6.41 0.83 9.06
N GLY A 26 6.98 2.00 9.35
CA GLY A 26 8.17 2.52 8.66
C GLY A 26 7.89 3.09 7.26
N LEU A 27 6.62 3.14 6.84
CA LEU A 27 6.19 3.95 5.69
C LEU A 27 6.15 5.43 6.08
N ASP A 28 7.25 6.12 5.81
CA ASP A 28 7.28 7.57 5.85
C ASP A 28 6.37 8.18 4.78
N SER A 29 5.97 9.44 4.99
CA SER A 29 5.03 10.17 4.12
C SER A 29 5.46 10.18 2.64
N LEU A 30 6.76 10.22 2.37
CA LEU A 30 7.31 10.14 1.02
C LEU A 30 7.15 8.75 0.39
N SER A 31 7.45 7.69 1.14
CA SER A 31 7.30 6.31 0.69
C SER A 31 5.84 6.02 0.34
N PHE A 32 4.90 6.53 1.14
CA PHE A 32 3.48 6.45 0.85
C PHE A 32 3.10 7.17 -0.44
N ALA A 33 3.56 8.41 -0.63
CA ALA A 33 3.29 9.18 -1.84
C ALA A 33 3.82 8.48 -3.10
N ILE A 34 4.99 7.83 -3.03
CA ILE A 34 5.55 7.03 -4.14
C ILE A 34 4.66 5.82 -4.45
N VAL A 35 4.15 5.13 -3.43
CA VAL A 35 3.24 3.99 -3.62
C VAL A 35 1.94 4.43 -4.27
N VAL A 36 1.33 5.52 -3.79
CA VAL A 36 0.11 6.10 -4.37
C VAL A 36 0.34 6.54 -5.81
N ALA A 37 1.42 7.26 -6.10
CA ALA A 37 1.73 7.70 -7.46
C ALA A 37 1.90 6.50 -8.42
N ARG A 38 2.59 5.45 -8.00
CA ARG A 38 2.74 4.23 -8.82
C ARG A 38 1.43 3.47 -9.01
N LEU A 39 0.54 3.49 -8.03
CA LEU A 39 -0.80 2.91 -8.14
C LEU A 39 -1.66 3.73 -9.10
N GLU A 40 -1.61 5.06 -9.02
CA GLU A 40 -2.26 5.96 -9.98
C GLU A 40 -1.77 5.69 -11.41
N GLU A 41 -0.46 5.57 -11.63
CA GLU A 41 0.10 5.24 -12.95
C GLU A 41 -0.38 3.90 -13.51
N ARG A 42 -0.65 2.91 -12.63
CA ARG A 42 -1.07 1.55 -13.02
C ARG A 42 -2.57 1.40 -13.18
N LEU A 43 -3.34 1.98 -12.26
CA LEU A 43 -4.81 1.89 -12.22
C LEU A 43 -5.46 3.01 -13.06
N GLY A 44 -4.72 4.08 -13.34
CA GLY A 44 -5.21 5.26 -14.05
C GLY A 44 -6.07 6.19 -13.21
N TYR A 45 -6.12 5.99 -11.89
CA TYR A 45 -6.85 6.86 -10.98
C TYR A 45 -6.21 6.89 -9.58
N ASP A 46 -6.33 8.05 -8.92
CA ASP A 46 -5.98 8.23 -7.53
C ASP A 46 -7.26 8.40 -6.68
N PRO A 47 -7.58 7.44 -5.79
CA PRO A 47 -8.73 7.58 -4.90
C PRO A 47 -8.54 8.71 -3.89
N PHE A 48 -7.29 9.08 -3.56
CA PHE A 48 -7.00 10.12 -2.56
C PHE A 48 -7.34 11.53 -3.03
N SER A 49 -7.32 11.76 -4.35
CA SER A 49 -7.66 13.04 -4.98
C SER A 49 -9.08 13.53 -4.64
N ARG A 50 -9.99 12.59 -4.37
CA ARG A 50 -11.41 12.88 -4.04
C ARG A 50 -11.76 12.58 -2.58
N LEU A 51 -10.84 11.99 -1.82
CA LEU A 51 -11.06 11.68 -0.41
C LEU A 51 -10.88 12.94 0.44
N PRO A 52 -11.85 13.28 1.30
CA PRO A 52 -11.63 14.32 2.30
C PRO A 52 -10.51 13.89 3.25
N LYS A 53 -9.79 14.87 3.81
CA LYS A 53 -8.68 14.61 4.75
C LYS A 53 -9.09 13.76 5.95
N ASP A 54 -10.36 13.85 6.37
CA ASP A 54 -10.94 13.04 7.45
C ASP A 54 -11.14 11.55 7.10
N GLN A 55 -11.04 11.18 5.82
CA GLN A 55 -11.09 9.78 5.36
C GLN A 55 -9.72 9.29 4.87
N PHE A 56 -8.65 10.01 5.20
CA PHE A 56 -7.32 9.54 4.88
C PHE A 56 -6.99 8.30 5.73
N PRO A 57 -6.50 7.20 5.13
CA PRO A 57 -6.25 5.97 5.86
C PRO A 57 -5.12 6.15 6.87
N HIS A 58 -5.33 5.66 8.09
CA HIS A 58 -4.32 5.66 9.14
C HIS A 58 -3.55 4.34 9.19
N THR A 59 -4.17 3.27 8.70
CA THR A 59 -3.61 1.91 8.66
C THR A 59 -3.43 1.42 7.23
N PHE A 60 -2.58 0.40 7.07
CA PHE A 60 -2.39 -0.25 5.77
C PHE A 60 -3.67 -0.92 5.25
N SER A 61 -4.53 -1.47 6.11
CA SER A 61 -5.81 -2.04 5.65
C SER A 61 -6.77 -0.99 5.12
N GLU A 62 -6.85 0.19 5.75
CA GLU A 62 -7.69 1.28 5.24
C GLU A 62 -7.20 1.79 3.88
N LEU A 63 -5.87 1.85 3.69
CA LEU A 63 -5.26 2.15 2.39
C LEU A 63 -5.72 1.14 1.33
N VAL A 64 -5.57 -0.16 1.61
CA VAL A 64 -5.99 -1.21 0.68
C VAL A 64 -7.50 -1.21 0.47
N ALA A 65 -8.30 -0.98 1.52
CA ALA A 65 -9.76 -0.91 1.45
C ALA A 65 -10.22 0.25 0.58
N THR A 66 -9.51 1.38 0.61
CA THR A 66 -9.74 2.54 -0.25
C THR A 66 -9.65 2.18 -1.73
N TYR A 67 -8.56 1.51 -2.13
CA TYR A 67 -8.40 1.04 -3.51
C TYR A 67 -9.38 -0.09 -3.88
N ARG A 68 -9.72 -0.97 -2.93
CA ARG A 68 -10.67 -2.07 -3.18
C ARG A 68 -12.12 -1.62 -3.31
N ARG A 69 -12.51 -0.48 -2.73
CA ARG A 69 -13.88 0.04 -2.83
C ARG A 69 -14.19 0.62 -4.22
N GLU A 70 -13.17 1.08 -4.92
CA GLU A 70 -13.27 1.72 -6.24
C GLU A 70 -12.99 0.75 -7.42
N LEU A 71 -12.76 -0.53 -7.13
CA LEU A 71 -12.55 -1.63 -8.09
C LEU A 71 -13.80 -2.52 -8.18
#